data_AF-C6A193-F1
#
_entry.id   AF-C6A193-F1
#
_cell.length_a   1.000
_cell.length_b   1.000
_cell.length_c   1.000
_cell.angle_alpha   90.00
_cell.angle_beta   90.00
_cell.angle_gamma   90.00
#
_symmetry.space_group_name_H-M   'P 1'
#
loop_
_entity.id
_entity.type
_entity.pdbx_description
1 polymer ?
#
loop_
_entity_poly.entity_id
_entity_poly.type
_entity_poly.pdbx_seq_one_letter_code
_entity_poly.pdbx_strand_id
1 'polypeptide(L)'
;MYEYLLAKAFLGKSPEYEMGLLKEIYSIVPLEDEIIVKAALITNKLLKNRQKMPSSEILVGVTAILKDGLLITEHPEAYNPLRKYGLDVISTEKFIEELNELIVKFSEETSRANVKEPARG
;
A
#
# COMPACT_ATOMS: atom_id res chain seq x y z
N MET A 1 2.87 -5.46 10.31
CA MET A 1 4.14 -6.22 10.38
C MET A 1 4.40 -6.79 11.79
N TYR A 2 4.53 -5.95 12.82
CA TYR A 2 4.76 -6.43 14.19
C TYR A 2 3.70 -7.45 14.65
N GLU A 3 2.40 -7.13 14.48
CA GLU A 3 1.31 -8.04 14.87
C GLU A 3 1.35 -9.38 14.12
N TYR A 4 1.71 -9.37 12.84
CA TYR A 4 1.90 -10.58 12.05
C TYR A 4 3.03 -11.44 12.62
N LEU A 5 4.20 -10.86 12.86
CA LEU A 5 5.36 -11.58 13.40
C LEU A 5 5.11 -12.08 14.82
N LEU A 6 4.40 -11.30 15.63
CA LEU A 6 3.93 -11.69 16.96
C LEU A 6 3.02 -12.91 16.87
N ALA A 7 2.03 -12.91 15.96
CA ALA A 7 1.17 -14.06 15.73
C ALA A 7 1.97 -15.30 15.27
N LYS A 8 2.99 -15.13 14.41
CA LYS A 8 3.87 -16.23 14.01
C LYS A 8 4.68 -16.78 15.19
N ALA A 9 5.21 -15.90 16.04
CA ALA A 9 5.92 -16.30 17.26
C ALA A 9 5.00 -17.11 18.20
N PHE A 10 3.77 -16.64 18.43
CA PHE A 10 2.77 -17.34 19.23
C PHE A 10 2.44 -18.74 18.70
N LEU A 11 2.50 -18.94 17.38
CA LEU A 11 2.29 -20.23 16.73
C LEU A 11 3.55 -21.12 16.70
N GLY A 12 4.63 -20.74 17.39
CA GLY A 12 5.88 -21.49 17.43
C GLY A 12 6.72 -21.41 16.15
N LYS A 13 6.42 -20.44 15.26
CA LYS A 13 7.20 -20.20 14.04
C LYS A 13 8.29 -19.14 14.31
N SER A 14 9.40 -19.19 13.57
CA SER A 14 10.48 -18.20 13.69
C SER A 14 10.07 -16.87 13.06
N PRO A 15 10.01 -15.77 13.83
CA PRO A 15 9.77 -14.44 13.28
C PRO A 15 10.89 -13.96 12.36
N GLU A 16 12.13 -14.37 12.59
CA GLU A 16 13.28 -14.02 11.75
C GLU A 16 13.14 -14.61 10.35
N TYR A 17 12.75 -15.89 10.27
CA TYR A 17 12.47 -16.55 8.99
C TYR A 17 11.31 -15.88 8.25
N GLU A 18 10.20 -15.62 8.95
CA GLU A 18 9.02 -14.96 8.37
C GLU A 18 9.33 -13.52 7.92
N MET A 19 10.17 -12.79 8.67
CA MET A 19 10.69 -11.49 8.25
C MET A 19 11.57 -11.60 7.00
N GLY A 20 12.39 -12.64 6.88
CA GLY A 20 13.19 -12.92 5.69
C GLY A 20 12.31 -13.05 4.45
N LEU A 21 11.28 -13.90 4.52
CA LEU A 21 10.32 -14.08 3.42
C LEU A 21 9.60 -12.78 3.04
N LEU A 22 9.17 -11.98 4.02
CA LEU A 22 8.53 -10.69 3.73
C LEU A 22 9.47 -9.75 2.97
N LYS A 23 10.77 -9.74 3.31
CA LYS A 23 11.78 -8.92 2.61
C LYS A 23 12.08 -9.39 1.20
N GLU A 24 11.85 -10.66 0.88
CA GLU A 24 11.99 -11.19 -0.48
C GLU A 24 10.83 -10.75 -1.40
N ILE A 25 9.64 -10.54 -0.83
CA ILE A 25 8.42 -10.22 -1.58
C ILE A 25 8.16 -8.71 -1.60
N TYR A 26 8.46 -8.02 -0.51
CA TYR A 26 8.11 -6.61 -0.31
C TYR A 26 9.33 -5.75 0.00
N SER A 27 9.31 -4.53 -0.53
CA SER A 27 10.18 -3.47 -0.05
C SER A 27 9.65 -2.94 1.29
N ILE A 28 10.36 -3.23 2.39
CA ILE A 28 9.99 -2.75 3.72
C ILE A 28 10.56 -1.35 3.91
N VAL A 29 9.68 -0.36 4.03
CA VAL A 29 10.06 1.02 4.33
C VAL A 29 10.35 1.16 5.83
N PRO A 30 11.59 1.46 6.25
CA PRO A 30 11.90 1.72 7.65
C PRO A 30 11.28 3.07 8.07
N LEU A 31 11.09 3.24 9.38
CA LEU A 31 10.59 4.50 9.92
C LEU A 31 11.72 5.55 9.95
N GLU A 32 11.94 6.19 8.81
CA GLU A 32 12.93 7.25 8.60
C GLU A 32 12.53 8.56 9.29
N ASP A 33 13.51 9.39 9.65
CA ASP A 33 13.30 10.68 10.32
C ASP A 33 12.29 11.58 9.57
N GLU A 34 12.34 11.56 8.24
CA GLU A 34 11.42 12.33 7.39
C GLU A 34 9.96 11.90 7.62
N ILE A 35 9.69 10.60 7.70
CA ILE A 35 8.36 10.05 7.97
C ILE A 35 7.89 10.51 9.36
N ILE A 36 8.76 10.41 10.37
CA ILE A 36 8.45 10.80 11.75
C ILE A 36 8.09 12.29 11.83
N VAL A 37 8.94 13.15 11.26
CA VAL A 37 8.74 14.61 11.29
C VAL A 37 7.48 14.99 10.53
N LYS A 38 7.27 14.45 9.32
CA LYS A 38 6.08 14.73 8.51
C LYS A 38 4.81 14.26 9.21
N ALA A 39 4.84 13.08 9.83
CA ALA A 39 3.72 12.55 10.61
C ALA A 39 3.38 13.44 11.81
N ALA A 40 4.38 13.92 12.56
CA ALA A 40 4.15 14.84 13.68
C ALA A 40 3.50 16.16 13.23
N LEU A 41 3.99 16.73 12.11
CA LEU A 41 3.43 17.97 11.53
C LEU A 41 1.98 17.80 11.08
N ILE A 42 1.67 16.69 10.39
CA ILE A 42 0.31 16.38 9.96
C ILE A 42 -0.60 16.12 11.16
N THR A 43 -0.14 15.33 12.14
CA THR A 43 -0.89 15.05 13.37
C THR A 43 -1.28 16.34 14.09
N ASN A 44 -0.34 17.28 14.26
CA ASN A 44 -0.63 18.58 14.87
C ASN A 44 -1.72 19.35 14.10
N LYS A 45 -1.67 19.36 12.76
CA LYS A 45 -2.69 20.00 11.92
C LYS A 45 -4.06 19.32 12.03
N LEU A 46 -4.10 17.99 12.17
CA LEU A 46 -5.34 17.24 12.39
C LEU A 46 -5.94 17.56 13.76
N LEU A 47 -5.12 17.54 14.81
CA LEU A 47 -5.55 17.83 16.18
C LEU A 47 -6.08 19.27 16.33
N LYS A 48 -5.46 20.25 15.67
CA LYS A 48 -5.97 21.64 15.63
C LYS A 48 -7.38 21.73 15.03
N ASN A 49 -7.74 20.81 14.14
CA ASN A 49 -9.07 20.70 13.55
C ASN A 49 -9.98 19.71 14.29
N ARG A 50 -9.60 19.30 15.52
CA ARG A 50 -10.31 18.30 16.34
C ARG A 50 -10.48 16.94 15.66
N GLN A 51 -9.65 16.64 14.66
CA GLN A 51 -9.58 15.33 14.02
C GLN A 51 -8.52 14.49 14.72
N LYS A 52 -8.94 13.36 15.30
CA LYS A 52 -8.03 12.37 15.88
C LYS A 52 -7.93 11.19 14.92
N MET A 53 -6.72 10.69 14.75
CA MET A 53 -6.42 9.52 13.94
C MET A 53 -5.36 8.70 14.68
N PRO A 54 -5.44 7.36 14.69
CA PRO A 54 -4.42 6.50 15.27
C PRO A 54 -3.04 6.77 14.69
N SER A 55 -2.01 6.77 15.53
CA SER A 55 -0.62 7.00 15.07
C SER A 55 -0.18 5.99 14.02
N SER A 56 -0.64 4.73 14.11
CA SER A 56 -0.37 3.69 13.11
C SER A 56 -0.87 4.09 11.72
N GLU A 57 -2.12 4.56 11.61
CA GLU A 57 -2.70 4.99 10.33
C GLU A 57 -2.03 6.26 9.81
N ILE A 58 -1.67 7.21 10.69
CA ILE A 58 -0.92 8.40 10.29
C ILE A 58 0.44 8.00 9.69
N LEU A 59 1.17 7.10 10.36
CA LEU A 59 2.48 6.65 9.88
C LEU A 59 2.37 5.93 8.52
N VAL A 60 1.37 5.06 8.35
CA VAL A 60 1.11 4.38 7.07
C VAL A 60 0.77 5.39 5.98
N GLY A 61 -0.19 6.29 6.22
CA GLY A 61 -0.61 7.27 5.22
C GLY A 61 0.49 8.27 4.86
N VAL A 62 1.29 8.71 5.84
CA VAL A 62 2.43 9.61 5.58
C VAL A 62 3.54 8.89 4.82
N THR A 63 3.79 7.62 5.12
CA THR A 63 4.72 6.81 4.33
C THR A 63 4.28 6.72 2.88
N ALA A 64 2.99 6.44 2.64
CA ALA A 64 2.44 6.41 1.28
C ALA A 64 2.57 7.75 0.55
N ILE A 65 2.26 8.88 1.23
CA ILE A 65 2.46 10.22 0.68
C ILE A 65 3.93 10.47 0.28
N LEU A 66 4.88 10.14 1.15
CA LEU A 66 6.31 10.43 0.91
C LEU A 66 6.95 9.52 -0.13
N LYS A 67 6.39 8.32 -0.35
CA LYS A 67 6.88 7.37 -1.35
C LYS A 67 6.04 7.39 -2.64
N ASP A 68 5.19 8.42 -2.82
CA ASP A 68 4.27 8.57 -3.95
C ASP A 68 3.46 7.29 -4.23
N GLY A 69 3.05 6.60 -3.16
CA GLY A 69 2.40 5.30 -3.21
C GLY A 69 0.88 5.41 -3.12
N LEU A 70 0.18 4.61 -3.92
CA LEU A 70 -1.25 4.36 -3.76
C LEU A 70 -1.49 3.47 -2.54
N LEU A 71 -2.20 3.96 -1.54
CA LEU A 71 -2.60 3.15 -0.39
C LEU A 71 -3.80 2.27 -0.73
N ILE A 72 -3.62 0.96 -0.62
CA ILE A 72 -4.70 -0.03 -0.78
C ILE A 72 -5.10 -0.52 0.61
N THR A 73 -6.40 -0.48 0.94
CA THR A 73 -6.89 -0.86 2.26
C THR A 73 -8.36 -1.27 2.24
N GLU A 74 -8.80 -2.08 3.20
CA GLU A 74 -10.23 -2.38 3.41
C GLU A 74 -11.03 -1.17 3.92
N HIS A 75 -10.36 -0.18 4.53
CA HIS A 75 -11.01 0.95 5.21
C HIS A 75 -10.51 2.30 4.67
N PRO A 76 -10.73 2.61 3.37
CA PRO A 76 -10.22 3.84 2.76
C PRO A 76 -10.76 5.12 3.43
N GLU A 77 -11.94 5.06 4.04
CA GLU A 77 -12.57 6.16 4.76
C GLU A 77 -11.80 6.61 6.00
N ALA A 78 -11.08 5.70 6.68
CA ALA A 78 -10.22 6.03 7.81
C ALA A 78 -9.10 7.00 7.41
N TYR A 79 -8.70 6.96 6.14
CA TYR A 79 -7.62 7.77 5.58
C TYR A 79 -8.10 9.05 4.90
N ASN A 80 -9.41 9.32 4.84
CA ASN A 80 -9.96 10.54 4.24
C ASN A 80 -9.33 11.85 4.78
N PRO A 81 -9.04 11.99 6.09
CA PRO A 81 -8.37 13.19 6.61
C PRO A 81 -6.99 13.47 6.00
N LEU A 82 -6.34 12.44 5.44
CA LEU A 82 -5.01 12.54 4.85
C LEU A 82 -5.00 12.90 3.36
N ARG A 83 -6.14 12.77 2.65
CA ARG A 83 -6.23 13.11 1.21
C ARG A 83 -5.78 14.55 0.91
N LYS A 84 -6.14 15.51 1.77
CA LYS A 84 -5.72 16.92 1.64
C LYS A 84 -4.20 17.15 1.78
N TYR A 85 -3.45 16.14 2.20
CA TYR A 85 -1.99 16.16 2.30
C TYR A 85 -1.31 15.38 1.16
N GLY A 86 -2.07 14.94 0.15
CA GLY A 86 -1.55 14.22 -1.02
C GLY A 86 -1.66 12.70 -0.94
N LEU A 87 -2.48 12.15 -0.03
CA LEU A 87 -2.68 10.70 0.01
C LEU A 87 -3.70 10.26 -1.04
N ASP A 88 -3.25 9.39 -1.95
CA ASP A 88 -4.13 8.58 -2.78
C ASP A 88 -4.44 7.26 -2.09
N VAL A 89 -5.73 6.93 -2.00
CA VAL A 89 -6.21 5.72 -1.32
C VAL A 89 -7.40 5.12 -2.06
N ILE A 90 -7.40 3.80 -2.19
CA ILE A 90 -8.41 2.97 -2.85
C ILE A 90 -8.78 1.77 -1.96
N SER A 91 -10.01 1.26 -2.11
CA SER A 91 -10.40 0.01 -1.46
C SER A 91 -9.67 -1.18 -2.11
N THR A 92 -9.42 -2.23 -1.32
CA THR A 92 -8.87 -3.49 -1.85
C THR A 92 -9.78 -4.08 -2.95
N GLU A 93 -11.10 -4.06 -2.74
CA GLU A 93 -12.08 -4.54 -3.71
C GLU A 93 -11.93 -3.85 -5.07
N LYS A 94 -11.95 -2.51 -5.08
CA LYS A 94 -11.83 -1.72 -6.32
C LYS A 94 -10.47 -1.89 -6.99
N PHE A 95 -9.39 -2.04 -6.19
CA PHE A 95 -8.07 -2.34 -6.74
C PHE A 95 -8.05 -3.69 -7.47
N ILE A 96 -8.68 -4.72 -6.91
CA ILE A 96 -8.77 -6.05 -7.53
C ILE A 96 -9.63 -5.99 -8.81
N GLU A 97 -10.74 -5.26 -8.80
CA GLU A 97 -11.57 -5.04 -9.99
C GLU A 97 -10.76 -4.40 -11.13
N GLU A 98 -10.07 -3.30 -10.85
CA GLU A 98 -9.24 -2.60 -11.83
C GLU A 98 -8.09 -3.48 -12.35
N LEU A 99 -7.48 -4.29 -11.47
CA LEU A 99 -6.44 -5.25 -11.85
C LEU A 99 -6.98 -6.34 -12.79
N ASN A 100 -8.17 -6.87 -12.51
CA ASN A 100 -8.80 -7.89 -13.36
C ASN A 100 -9.14 -7.32 -14.75
N GLU A 101 -9.67 -6.11 -14.82
CA GLU A 101 -9.91 -5.43 -16.09
C GLU A 101 -8.62 -5.23 -16.88
N LEU A 102 -7.54 -4.87 -16.20
CA LEU A 102 -6.22 -4.67 -16.79
C LEU A 102 -5.69 -5.98 -17.40
N ILE A 103 -5.80 -7.10 -16.67
CA ILE A 103 -5.40 -8.43 -17.13
C ILE A 103 -6.17 -8.84 -18.38
N VAL A 104 -7.50 -8.63 -18.40
CA VAL A 104 -8.33 -8.93 -19.57
C VAL A 104 -7.87 -8.13 -20.78
N LYS A 105 -7.69 -6.80 -20.62
CA LYS A 105 -7.21 -5.93 -21.70
C LYS A 105 -5.86 -6.39 -22.26
N PHE A 106 -4.90 -6.71 -21.39
CA PHE A 106 -3.59 -7.23 -21.82
C PHE A 106 -3.72 -8.56 -22.60
N SER A 107 -4.61 -9.45 -22.17
CA SER A 107 -4.83 -10.73 -22.86
C SER A 107 -5.44 -10.55 -24.26
N GLU A 108 -6.37 -9.60 -24.43
CA GLU A 108 -6.98 -9.28 -25.71
C GLU A 108 -6.00 -8.60 -26.67
N GLU A 109 -5.17 -7.69 -26.17
CA GLU A 109 -4.13 -7.02 -26.95
C GLU A 109 -3.05 -8.00 -27.43
N THR A 110 -2.60 -8.90 -26.56
CA THR A 110 -1.63 -9.95 -26.91
C THR A 110 -2.21 -10.90 -27.96
N SER A 111 -3.49 -11.26 -27.84
CA SER A 111 -4.18 -12.10 -28.83
C SER A 111 -4.32 -11.40 -30.19
N ARG A 112 -4.55 -10.09 -30.22
CA ARG A 112 -4.63 -9.30 -31.46
C ARG A 112 -3.26 -9.06 -32.11
N ALA A 113 -2.19 -8.99 -31.33
CA ALA A 113 -0.83 -8.85 -31.84
C ALA A 113 -0.36 -10.12 -32.57
N ASN A 114 -0.63 -11.30 -32.00
CA ASN A 114 -0.25 -12.59 -32.60
C ASN A 114 -1.01 -12.93 -33.90
N VAL A 115 -2.17 -12.31 -34.15
CA VAL A 115 -2.93 -12.49 -35.41
C VAL A 115 -2.40 -11.57 -36.54
N LYS A 116 -1.62 -10.53 -36.21
CA LYS A 116 -1.12 -9.53 -37.18
C LYS A 116 0.27 -9.81 -37.75
N GLU A 117 0.97 -10.86 -37.32
CA GLU A 117 2.15 -11.37 -38.03
C GLU A 117 1.74 -12.49 -39.00
N PRO A 118 1.44 -12.19 -40.29
CA PRO A 118 1.44 -13.23 -41.29
C PRO A 118 2.90 -13.68 -41.49
N ALA A 119 3.09 -14.99 -41.56
CA ALA A 119 4.33 -15.62 -42.00
C ALA A 119 4.88 -14.88 -43.23
N ARG A 120 6.00 -14.16 -43.05
CA ARG A 120 6.86 -13.81 -44.17
C ARG A 120 7.55 -15.12 -44.57
N GLY A 121 7.17 -15.59 -45.77
CA GLY A 121 7.48 -16.92 -46.29
C GLY A 121 8.93 -17.14 -46.71
#